data_AF-A0A523MAY5-F1
#
_entry.id   AF-A0A523MAY5-F1
#
_cell.length_a   1.000
_cell.length_b   1.000
_cell.length_c   1.000
_cell.angle_alpha   90.00
_cell.angle_beta   90.00
_cell.angle_gamma   90.00
#
_symmetry.space_group_name_H-M   'P 1'
#
loop_
_entity.id
_entity.type
_entity.pdbx_description
1 polymer ?
#
loop_
_entity_poly.entity_id
_entity_poly.type
_entity_poly.pdbx_seq_one_letter_code
_entity_poly.pdbx_strand_id
1 'polypeptide(L)'
;MFVNQQAKTISGVAVLAVAVIATAITCVFARHESRKQFTRLQVLIVERDMLEVEWGRLQIEQSTWSTHSRVEQLARRKMKMRNPAPAEIRVVRQ
;
A
#
# COMPACT_ATOMS: atom_id res chain seq x y z
N MET A 1 -42.96 10.38 53.04
CA MET A 1 -41.52 10.06 52.85
C MET A 1 -41.30 8.92 51.86
N PHE A 2 -42.03 7.79 51.96
CA PHE A 2 -41.86 6.61 51.09
C PHE A 2 -42.08 6.85 49.58
N VAL A 3 -43.04 7.71 49.19
CA VAL A 3 -43.34 7.98 47.77
C VAL A 3 -42.19 8.70 47.05
N ASN A 4 -41.52 9.65 47.71
CA ASN A 4 -40.41 10.41 47.10
C ASN A 4 -39.14 9.54 46.94
N GLN A 5 -38.95 8.55 47.81
CA GLN A 5 -37.86 7.59 47.72
C GLN A 5 -38.03 6.67 46.50
N GLN A 6 -39.25 6.20 46.23
CA GLN A 6 -39.57 5.39 45.05
C GLN A 6 -39.48 6.19 43.75
N ALA A 7 -39.87 7.47 43.75
CA ALA A 7 -39.74 8.32 42.57
C ALA A 7 -38.28 8.54 42.16
N LYS A 8 -37.38 8.73 43.14
CA LYS A 8 -35.94 8.90 42.89
C LYS A 8 -35.30 7.64 42.29
N THR A 9 -35.61 6.45 42.78
CA THR A 9 -35.06 5.20 42.23
C THR A 9 -35.51 4.97 40.79
N ILE A 10 -36.79 5.20 40.48
CA ILE A 10 -37.31 5.07 39.11
C ILE A 10 -36.62 6.06 38.17
N SER A 11 -36.42 7.32 38.58
CA SER A 11 -35.70 8.30 37.76
C SER A 11 -34.24 7.88 37.50
N GLY A 12 -33.56 7.30 38.50
CA GLY A 12 -32.18 6.83 38.36
C GLY A 12 -32.08 5.67 37.36
N VAL A 13 -32.98 4.69 37.46
CA VAL A 13 -33.03 3.55 36.52
C VAL A 13 -33.35 4.02 35.10
N ALA A 14 -34.27 4.98 34.93
CA ALA A 14 -34.59 5.53 33.62
C ALA A 14 -33.38 6.22 32.96
N VAL A 15 -32.62 7.01 33.72
CA VAL A 15 -31.40 7.66 33.22
C VAL A 15 -30.35 6.63 32.81
N LEU A 16 -30.14 5.60 33.63
CA LEU A 16 -29.21 4.51 33.30
C LEU A 16 -29.64 3.74 32.06
N ALA A 17 -30.94 3.44 31.91
CA ALA A 17 -31.47 2.76 30.74
C ALA A 17 -31.21 3.57 29.45
N VAL A 18 -31.47 4.88 29.49
CA VAL A 18 -31.18 5.78 28.38
C VAL A 18 -29.68 5.84 28.08
N ALA A 19 -28.83 5.91 29.11
CA ALA A 19 -27.38 5.92 28.95
C ALA A 19 -26.85 4.63 28.29
N VAL A 20 -27.39 3.46 28.68
CA VAL A 20 -27.03 2.17 28.07
C VAL A 20 -27.45 2.12 26.61
N ILE A 21 -28.68 2.55 26.29
CA ILE A 21 -29.17 2.60 24.90
C ILE A 21 -28.31 3.53 24.04
N ALA A 22 -28.01 4.74 24.55
CA ALA A 22 -27.15 5.69 23.86
C ALA A 22 -25.74 5.11 23.61
N THR A 23 -25.18 4.41 24.59
CA THR A 23 -23.87 3.75 24.48
C THR A 23 -23.91 2.63 23.43
N ALA A 24 -24.98 1.82 23.42
CA ALA A 24 -25.15 0.75 22.44
C ALA A 24 -25.21 1.29 21.00
N ILE A 25 -26.00 2.34 20.77
CA ILE A 25 -26.09 3.00 19.46
C ILE A 25 -24.74 3.57 19.04
N THR A 26 -24.05 4.27 19.95
CA THR A 26 -22.74 4.86 19.69
C THR A 26 -21.70 3.79 19.36
N CYS A 27 -21.72 2.66 20.06
CA CYS A 27 -20.81 1.54 19.81
C CYS A 27 -21.02 0.95 18.40
N VAL A 28 -22.27 0.74 17.99
CA VAL A 28 -22.59 0.25 16.64
C VAL A 28 -22.12 1.23 15.58
N PHE A 29 -22.35 2.53 15.79
CA PHE A 29 -21.89 3.57 14.88
C PHE A 29 -20.36 3.61 14.76
N ALA A 30 -19.65 3.61 15.90
CA ALA A 30 -18.19 3.58 15.93
C ALA A 30 -17.63 2.34 15.22
N ARG A 31 -18.26 1.17 15.39
CA ARG A 31 -17.88 -0.06 14.69
C ARG A 31 -18.11 0.03 13.19
N HIS A 32 -19.20 0.66 12.75
CA HIS A 32 -19.47 0.87 11.33
C HIS A 32 -18.42 1.79 10.70
N GLU A 33 -18.11 2.91 11.36
CA GLU A 33 -17.12 3.86 10.86
C GLU A 33 -15.71 3.24 10.83
N SER A 34 -15.35 2.48 11.87
CA SER A 34 -14.09 1.73 11.91
C SER A 34 -13.97 0.75 10.73
N ARG A 35 -15.04 0.03 10.40
CA ARG A 35 -15.06 -0.88 9.22
C ARG A 35 -14.83 -0.11 7.92
N LYS A 36 -15.48 1.04 7.74
CA LYS A 36 -15.33 1.88 6.55
C LYS A 36 -13.90 2.40 6.39
N GLN A 37 -13.32 2.92 7.48
CA GLN A 37 -11.94 3.39 7.50
C GLN A 37 -10.95 2.25 7.23
N PHE A 38 -11.19 1.07 7.82
CA PHE A 38 -10.37 -0.11 7.59
C PHE A 38 -10.40 -0.54 6.12
N THR A 39 -11.57 -0.61 5.49
CA THR A 39 -11.66 -0.92 4.04
C THR A 39 -10.88 0.09 3.21
N ARG A 40 -10.98 1.39 3.51
CA ARG A 40 -10.23 2.42 2.80
C ARG A 40 -8.71 2.25 2.96
N LEU A 41 -8.26 1.91 4.16
CA LEU A 41 -6.86 1.61 4.42
C LEU A 41 -6.38 0.40 3.61
N GLN A 42 -7.18 -0.66 3.53
CA GLN A 42 -6.83 -1.85 2.73
C GLN A 42 -6.68 -1.52 1.25
N VAL A 43 -7.55 -0.67 0.69
CA VAL A 43 -7.42 -0.21 -0.71
C VAL A 43 -6.10 0.52 -0.94
N LEU A 44 -5.74 1.45 -0.05
CA LEU A 44 -4.49 2.21 -0.16
C LEU A 44 -3.24 1.32 -0.03
N ILE A 45 -3.30 0.28 0.82
CA ILE A 45 -2.23 -0.70 0.96
C ILE A 45 -2.03 -1.45 -0.36
N VAL A 46 -3.12 -1.92 -0.98
CA VAL A 46 -3.03 -2.63 -2.27
C VAL A 46 -2.45 -1.72 -3.36
N GLU A 47 -2.86 -0.45 -3.40
CA GLU A 47 -2.31 0.53 -4.35
C GLU A 47 -0.81 0.75 -4.13
N ARG A 48 -0.37 0.93 -2.89
CA ARG A 48 1.06 1.04 -2.54
C ARG A 48 1.83 -0.20 -3.00
N ASP A 49 1.32 -1.39 -2.69
CA ASP A 49 2.02 -2.64 -3.02
C ASP A 49 2.16 -2.81 -4.55
N MET A 50 1.15 -2.39 -5.33
CA MET A 50 1.26 -2.34 -6.80
C MET A 50 2.36 -1.39 -7.27
N LEU A 51 2.44 -0.19 -6.69
CA LEU A 51 3.47 0.79 -7.01
C LEU A 51 4.87 0.30 -6.64
N GLU A 52 5.03 -0.40 -5.51
CA GLU A 52 6.30 -1.00 -5.10
C GLU A 52 6.78 -2.06 -6.10
N VAL A 53 5.86 -2.89 -6.61
CA VAL A 53 6.18 -3.88 -7.66
C VAL A 53 6.61 -3.19 -8.95
N GLU A 54 5.89 -2.16 -9.39
CA GLU A 54 6.24 -1.40 -10.59
C GLU A 54 7.60 -0.72 -10.44
N TRP A 55 7.85 -0.09 -9.30
CA TRP A 55 9.15 0.51 -8.99
C TRP A 55 10.27 -0.52 -9.04
N GLY A 56 10.08 -1.69 -8.43
CA GLY A 56 11.05 -2.79 -8.48
C GLY A 56 11.36 -3.22 -9.92
N ARG A 57 10.34 -3.31 -10.77
CA ARG A 57 10.52 -3.61 -12.20
C ARG A 57 11.36 -2.55 -12.90
N LEU A 58 11.04 -1.27 -12.69
CA LEU A 58 11.77 -0.14 -13.28
C LEU A 58 13.24 -0.10 -12.82
N GLN A 59 13.53 -0.44 -11.57
CA GLN A 59 14.91 -0.53 -11.09
C GLN A 59 15.71 -1.63 -11.80
N ILE A 60 15.09 -2.77 -12.09
CA ILE A 60 15.72 -3.86 -12.85
C ILE A 60 15.99 -3.39 -14.29
N GLU A 61 15.00 -2.75 -14.93
CA GLU A 61 15.16 -2.15 -16.26
C GLU A 61 16.34 -1.16 -16.29
N GLN A 62 16.42 -0.25 -15.32
CA GLN A 62 17.50 0.75 -15.22
C GLN A 62 18.87 0.12 -14.96
N SER A 63 18.95 -0.90 -14.10
CA SER A 63 20.22 -1.59 -13.79
C SER A 63 20.79 -2.32 -15.01
N THR A 64 19.91 -2.88 -15.85
CA THR A 64 20.27 -3.51 -17.12
C THR A 64 20.89 -2.48 -18.06
N TRP A 65 20.27 -1.31 -18.21
CA TRP A 65 20.77 -0.25 -19.09
C TRP A 65 22.08 0.37 -18.57
N SER A 66 22.21 0.56 -17.26
CA SER A 66 23.43 1.07 -16.63
C SER A 66 24.62 0.13 -16.78
N THR A 67 24.39 -1.18 -16.61
CA THR A 67 25.43 -2.21 -16.74
C THR A 67 25.87 -2.37 -18.19
N HIS A 68 24.94 -2.47 -19.13
CA HIS A 68 25.27 -2.57 -20.56
C HIS A 68 25.95 -1.31 -21.09
N SER A 69 25.44 -0.11 -20.80
CA SER A 69 26.03 1.15 -21.25
C SER A 69 27.46 1.34 -20.73
N ARG A 70 27.71 0.97 -19.47
CA ARG A 70 29.05 1.07 -18.88
C ARG A 70 30.03 0.05 -19.47
N VAL A 71 29.60 -1.20 -19.70
CA VAL A 71 30.43 -2.22 -20.37
C VAL A 71 30.74 -1.80 -21.81
N GLU A 72 29.76 -1.28 -22.53
CA GLU A 72 29.92 -0.81 -23.91
C GLU A 72 30.88 0.38 -24.02
N GLN A 73 30.73 1.39 -23.15
CA GLN A 73 31.68 2.52 -23.09
C GLN A 73 33.08 2.05 -22.75
N LEU A 74 33.23 1.10 -21.82
CA LEU A 74 34.53 0.58 -21.44
C LEU A 74 35.16 -0.22 -22.59
N ALA A 75 34.39 -1.05 -23.30
CA ALA A 75 34.86 -1.80 -24.47
C ALA A 75 35.25 -0.87 -25.63
N ARG A 76 34.45 0.15 -25.94
CA ARG A 76 34.79 1.18 -26.94
C ARG A 76 36.04 1.95 -26.58
N ARG A 77 36.17 2.42 -25.33
CA ARG A 77 37.26 3.30 -24.92
C ARG A 77 38.56 2.57 -24.59
N LYS A 78 38.51 1.46 -23.85
CA LYS A 78 39.72 0.69 -23.48
C LYS A 78 40.15 -0.30 -24.56
N MET A 79 39.22 -0.95 -25.25
CA MET A 79 39.55 -1.99 -26.24
C MET A 79 39.47 -1.48 -27.69
N LYS A 80 39.21 -0.18 -27.92
CA LYS A 80 39.00 0.43 -29.26
C LYS A 80 38.01 -0.36 -30.13
N MET A 81 37.06 -1.07 -29.51
CA MET A 81 36.09 -1.87 -30.25
C MET A 81 35.15 -0.95 -31.03
N ARG A 82 35.15 -1.10 -32.36
CA ARG A 82 34.12 -0.54 -33.25
C ARG A 82 33.18 -1.64 -33.70
N ASN A 83 31.96 -1.29 -34.10
CA ASN A 83 31.13 -2.25 -34.81
C ASN A 83 31.82 -2.60 -36.14
N PRO A 84 32.05 -3.89 -36.43
CA PRO A 84 32.68 -4.32 -37.68
C PRO A 84 31.76 -3.98 -38.86
N ALA A 85 32.36 -3.63 -39.99
CA ALA A 85 31.61 -3.38 -41.22
C ALA A 85 31.00 -4.71 -41.74
N PRO A 86 29.90 -4.68 -42.51
CA PRO A 86 29.28 -5.90 -43.05
C PRO A 86 30.27 -6.80 -43.83
N ALA A 87 31.29 -6.20 -44.44
CA ALA A 87 32.35 -6.90 -45.17
C ALA A 87 33.35 -7.67 -44.28
N GLU A 88 33.38 -7.42 -42.97
CA GLU A 88 34.31 -8.03 -42.01
C GLU A 88 33.67 -9.20 -41.24
N ILE A 89 32.38 -9.50 -41.47
CA ILE A 89 31.63 -10.53 -40.76
C ILE A 89 31.73 -11.85 -41.55
N ARG A 90 32.52 -12.81 -41.06
CA ARG A 90 32.51 -14.20 -41.54
C ARG A 90 31.71 -15.08 -40.57
N VAL A 91 30.59 -15.61 -41.06
CA VAL A 91 29.80 -16.61 -40.34
C VAL A 91 30.43 -17.98 -40.56
N VAL A 92 30.89 -18.62 -39.49
CA VAL A 92 31.41 -19.99 -39.55
C VAL A 92 30.23 -20.92 -39.28
N ARG A 93 29.87 -21.75 -40.28
CA ARG A 93 28.93 -22.87 -40.07
C ARG A 93 29.66 -23.96 -39.29
N GLN A 94 29.07 -24.39 -38.18
CA GLN A 94 29.39 -25.67 -37.53
C GLN A 94 28.91 -26.82 -38.39
#